data_AF-A0A3E1E7S5-F1
#
_entry.id   AF-A0A3E1E7S5-F1
#
_cell.length_a   1.000
_cell.length_b   1.000
_cell.length_c   1.000
_cell.angle_alpha   90.00
_cell.angle_beta   90.00
_cell.angle_gamma   90.00
#
_symmetry.space_group_name_H-M   'P 1'
#
loop_
_entity.id
_entity.type
_entity.pdbx_description
1 polymer ?
#
loop_
_entity_poly.entity_id
_entity_poly.type
_entity_poly.pdbx_seq_one_letter_code
_entity_poly.pdbx_strand_id
1 'polypeptide(L)'
;MLFLAATTGLDKLKAVPPAFWWKLGAAVLCIVVIAIILQKVAAMNKVVLAIICLIIFSVVGVNWIYERNEPAFMTPIVEKLAPFLPSKGSYGAKQQQTPDQLQNKKK
;
A
#
# COMPACT_ATOMS: atom_id res chain seq x y z
N MET A 1 8.97 34.42 -36.70
CA MET A 1 9.04 32.99 -36.29
C MET A 1 8.38 32.69 -34.94
N LEU A 2 8.33 33.63 -33.97
CA LEU A 2 7.63 33.43 -32.68
C LEU A 2 6.10 33.20 -32.81
N PHE A 3 5.46 33.85 -33.79
CA PHE A 3 4.01 33.76 -34.00
C PHE A 3 3.54 32.42 -34.60
N LEU A 4 4.38 31.66 -35.30
CA LEU A 4 4.02 30.32 -35.81
C LEU A 4 4.09 29.23 -34.73
N ALA A 5 4.93 29.41 -33.71
CA ALA A 5 5.00 28.50 -32.55
C ALA A 5 3.76 28.67 -31.64
N ALA A 6 3.21 29.89 -31.56
CA ALA A 6 2.00 30.18 -30.79
C ALA A 6 0.73 29.57 -31.41
N THR A 7 0.58 29.61 -32.74
CA THR A 7 -0.58 29.01 -33.44
C THR A 7 -0.58 27.49 -33.33
N THR A 8 0.59 26.86 -33.54
CA THR A 8 0.76 25.41 -33.40
C THR A 8 0.52 24.92 -31.97
N GLY A 9 0.93 25.66 -30.94
CA GLY A 9 0.62 25.32 -29.54
C GLY A 9 -0.87 25.40 -29.20
N LEU A 10 -1.57 26.41 -29.71
CA LEU A 10 -3.01 26.61 -29.48
C LEU A 10 -3.86 25.52 -30.16
N ASP A 11 -3.51 25.14 -31.38
CA ASP A 11 -4.22 24.07 -32.12
C ASP A 11 -3.98 22.70 -31.48
N LYS A 12 -2.78 22.48 -30.91
CA LYS A 12 -2.46 21.27 -30.14
C LYS A 12 -3.24 21.20 -28.83
N LEU A 13 -3.43 22.32 -28.13
CA LEU A 13 -4.24 22.41 -26.91
C LEU A 13 -5.73 22.12 -27.17
N LYS A 14 -6.28 22.58 -28.30
CA LYS A 14 -7.67 22.28 -28.72
C LYS A 14 -7.86 20.83 -29.15
N ALA A 15 -6.80 20.18 -29.64
CA ALA A 15 -6.81 18.76 -30.00
C ALA A 15 -6.68 17.83 -28.78
N VAL A 16 -6.44 18.36 -27.58
CA VAL A 16 -6.33 17.56 -26.36
C VAL A 16 -7.72 17.03 -25.97
N PRO A 17 -7.90 15.71 -25.86
CA PRO A 17 -9.17 15.13 -25.45
C PRO A 17 -9.60 15.66 -24.07
N PRO A 18 -10.88 15.98 -23.84
CA PRO A 18 -11.38 16.49 -22.54
C PRO A 18 -11.09 15.54 -21.36
N ALA A 19 -10.93 14.24 -21.63
CA ALA A 19 -10.52 13.24 -20.63
C ALA A 19 -9.12 13.50 -20.05
N PHE A 20 -8.21 14.14 -20.80
CA PHE A 20 -6.88 14.51 -20.29
C PHE A 20 -6.98 15.52 -19.15
N TRP A 21 -7.86 16.52 -19.28
CA TRP A 21 -8.02 17.57 -18.27
C TRP A 21 -8.55 17.04 -16.94
N TRP A 22 -9.41 16.01 -16.98
CA TRP A 22 -9.84 15.30 -15.78
C TRP A 22 -8.69 14.56 -15.10
N LYS A 23 -7.84 13.86 -15.88
CA LYS A 23 -6.66 13.18 -15.34
C LYS A 23 -5.65 14.18 -14.78
N LEU A 24 -5.44 15.30 -15.46
CA LEU A 24 -4.56 16.37 -15.01
C LEU A 24 -5.08 17.02 -13.73
N GLY A 25 -6.37 17.35 -13.67
CA GLY A 25 -7.01 17.87 -12.48
C GLY A 25 -6.93 16.91 -11.30
N ALA A 26 -7.20 15.62 -11.52
CA ALA A 26 -7.06 14.58 -10.50
C ALA A 26 -5.61 14.42 -10.03
N ALA A 27 -4.64 14.46 -10.95
CA ALA A 27 -3.22 14.38 -10.60
C ALA A 27 -2.78 15.58 -9.75
N VAL A 28 -3.17 16.80 -10.14
CA VAL A 28 -2.88 18.03 -9.36
C VAL A 28 -3.56 17.96 -7.99
N LEU A 29 -4.82 17.53 -7.92
CA LEU A 29 -5.54 17.36 -6.67
C LEU A 29 -4.83 16.36 -5.75
N CYS A 30 -4.39 15.22 -6.27
CA CYS A 30 -3.60 14.24 -5.51
C CYS A 30 -2.32 14.87 -4.93
N ILE A 31 -1.58 15.66 -5.72
CA ILE A 31 -0.37 16.33 -5.24
C ILE A 31 -0.70 17.32 -4.12
N VAL A 32 -1.78 18.10 -4.26
CA VAL A 32 -2.23 19.05 -3.22
C VAL A 32 -2.60 18.31 -1.93
N VAL A 33 -3.36 17.22 -2.03
CA VAL A 33 -3.73 16.40 -0.88
C VAL A 33 -2.49 15.83 -0.18
N ILE A 34 -1.54 15.29 -0.95
CA ILE A 34 -0.26 14.80 -0.41
C ILE A 34 0.49 15.93 0.29
N ALA A 35 0.58 17.12 -0.31
CA ALA A 35 1.26 18.27 0.28
C ALA A 35 0.62 18.71 1.61
N ILE A 36 -0.72 18.71 1.69
CA ILE A 36 -1.46 19.03 2.93
C ILE A 36 -1.18 17.97 4.00
N ILE A 37 -1.22 16.69 3.64
CA ILE A 37 -0.90 15.59 4.57
C ILE A 37 0.53 15.74 5.08
N LEU A 38 1.49 15.99 4.19
CA LEU A 38 2.90 16.18 4.57
C LEU A 38 3.09 17.41 5.48
N GLN A 39 2.42 18.53 5.22
CA GLN A 39 2.47 19.68 6.12
C GLN A 39 1.88 19.36 7.50
N LYS A 40 0.74 18.66 7.54
CA LYS A 40 0.09 18.24 8.79
C LYS A 40 0.98 17.29 9.58
N VAL A 41 1.57 16.31 8.90
CA VAL A 41 2.51 15.34 9.46
C VAL A 41 3.79 16.03 9.97
N ALA A 42 4.33 16.99 9.21
CA ALA A 42 5.52 17.75 9.61
C ALA A 42 5.26 18.67 10.82
N ALA A 43 4.04 19.17 10.98
CA ALA A 43 3.62 19.96 12.13
C ALA A 43 3.28 19.12 13.36
N MET A 44 3.14 17.79 13.23
CA MET A 44 2.84 16.89 14.35
C MET A 44 4.09 16.55 15.16
N ASN A 45 3.88 16.22 16.44
CA ASN A 45 4.92 15.63 17.26
C ASN A 45 5.40 14.32 16.63
N LYS A 46 6.72 14.21 16.41
CA LYS A 46 7.36 13.03 15.82
C LYS A 46 7.00 11.73 16.55
N VAL A 47 6.73 11.80 17.86
CA VAL A 47 6.27 10.66 18.67
C VAL A 47 4.89 10.18 18.24
N VAL A 48 3.94 11.10 18.06
CA VAL A 48 2.57 10.77 17.63
C VAL A 48 2.58 10.19 16.22
N LEU A 49 3.39 10.76 15.33
CA LEU A 49 3.60 10.21 13.99
C LEU A 49 4.15 8.79 14.04
N ALA A 50 5.18 8.54 14.86
CA ALA A 50 5.77 7.22 15.02
C ALA A 50 4.74 6.17 15.50
N ILE A 51 3.87 6.54 16.45
CA ILE A 51 2.80 5.66 16.94
C ILE A 51 1.81 5.33 15.82
N ILE A 52 1.35 6.35 15.07
CA ILE A 52 0.43 6.14 13.94
C ILE A 52 1.07 5.24 12.88
N CYS A 53 2.33 5.51 12.50
CA CYS A 53 3.06 4.69 11.56
C CYS A 53 3.16 3.24 12.07
N LEU A 54 3.52 3.03 13.33
CA LEU A 54 3.62 1.69 13.93
C LEU A 54 2.29 0.93 13.83
N ILE A 55 1.18 1.58 14.13
CA ILE A 55 -0.16 0.97 14.03
C ILE A 55 -0.46 0.59 12.57
N ILE A 56 -0.24 1.51 11.62
CA ILE A 56 -0.51 1.24 10.19
C ILE A 56 0.36 0.09 9.68
N PHE A 57 1.66 0.12 9.94
CA PHE A 57 2.57 -0.95 9.53
C PHE A 57 2.25 -2.29 10.19
N SER A 58 1.78 -2.28 11.44
CA SER A 58 1.33 -3.51 12.12
C SER A 58 0.09 -4.09 11.45
N VAL A 59 -0.95 -3.29 11.20
CA VAL A 59 -2.20 -3.76 10.56
C VAL A 59 -1.93 -4.23 9.13
N VAL A 60 -1.19 -3.45 8.34
CA VAL A 60 -0.85 -3.79 6.96
C VAL A 60 0.07 -5.00 6.91
N GLY A 61 1.10 -5.07 7.77
CA GLY A 61 2.03 -6.19 7.83
C GLY A 61 1.36 -7.50 8.25
N VAL A 62 0.45 -7.47 9.22
CA VAL A 62 -0.34 -8.64 9.60
C VAL A 62 -1.30 -9.04 8.46
N ASN A 63 -1.93 -8.07 7.79
CA ASN A 63 -2.76 -8.35 6.62
C ASN A 63 -1.95 -9.02 5.50
N TRP A 64 -0.76 -8.49 5.19
CA TRP A 64 0.18 -9.09 4.23
C TRP A 64 0.55 -10.52 4.60
N ILE A 65 0.83 -10.81 5.87
CA ILE A 65 1.12 -12.18 6.33
C ILE A 65 -0.11 -13.08 6.23
N TYR A 66 -1.28 -12.54 6.56
CA TYR A 66 -2.54 -13.27 6.60
C TYR A 66 -3.04 -13.63 5.20
N GLU A 67 -3.03 -12.67 4.27
CA GLU A 67 -3.48 -12.80 2.89
C GLU A 67 -2.38 -13.18 1.90
N ARG A 68 -1.11 -13.16 2.33
CA ARG A 68 0.09 -13.40 1.50
C ARG A 68 0.08 -12.55 0.20
N ASN A 69 -0.37 -11.30 0.29
CA ASN A 69 -0.46 -10.36 -0.84
C ASN A 69 0.58 -9.21 -0.77
N GLU A 70 1.73 -9.48 -0.19
CA GLU A 70 2.81 -8.51 -0.09
C GLU A 70 3.48 -8.22 -1.45
N PRO A 71 4.07 -7.03 -1.62
CA PRO A 71 4.89 -6.74 -2.79
C PRO A 71 6.24 -7.49 -2.72
N ALA A 72 6.80 -7.86 -3.88
CA ALA A 72 7.99 -8.73 -3.98
C ALA A 72 9.23 -8.24 -3.19
N PHE A 73 9.36 -6.92 -2.96
CA PHE A 73 10.47 -6.36 -2.18
C PHE A 73 10.30 -6.56 -0.66
N MET A 74 9.08 -6.76 -0.17
CA MET A 74 8.77 -7.01 1.24
C MET A 74 8.91 -8.48 1.62
N THR A 75 8.83 -9.40 0.65
CA THR A 75 8.89 -10.85 0.85
C THR A 75 10.02 -11.35 1.76
N PRO A 76 11.29 -10.89 1.65
CA PRO A 76 12.35 -11.40 2.53
C PRO A 76 12.17 -11.02 4.00
N ILE A 77 11.44 -9.93 4.29
CA ILE A 77 11.14 -9.49 5.65
C ILE A 77 9.93 -10.28 6.16
N VAL A 78 8.89 -10.37 5.34
CA VAL A 78 7.65 -11.02 5.75
C VAL A 78 7.83 -12.52 5.95
N GLU A 79 8.64 -13.20 5.13
CA GLU A 79 8.92 -14.63 5.30
C GLU A 79 9.61 -14.95 6.65
N LYS A 80 10.43 -14.03 7.17
CA LYS A 80 11.06 -14.18 8.50
C LYS A 80 10.07 -13.96 9.64
N LEU A 81 9.03 -13.15 9.43
CA LEU A 81 8.01 -12.83 10.42
C LEU A 81 6.80 -13.78 10.36
N ALA A 82 6.55 -14.39 9.20
CA ALA A 82 5.50 -15.36 8.94
C ALA A 82 5.42 -16.52 9.97
N PRO A 83 6.53 -17.11 10.48
CA PRO A 83 6.42 -18.17 11.48
C PRO A 83 5.85 -17.71 12.84
N PHE A 84 5.89 -16.42 13.15
CA PHE A 84 5.40 -15.87 14.42
C PHE A 84 3.94 -15.42 14.36
N LEU A 85 3.41 -15.19 13.16
CA LEU A 85 2.11 -14.56 12.96
C LEU A 85 1.14 -15.49 12.22
N PRO A 86 -0.15 -15.49 12.57
CA PRO A 86 -1.13 -16.40 11.98
C PRO A 86 -1.35 -16.07 10.50
N SER A 87 -1.27 -17.09 9.64
CA SER A 87 -1.67 -17.03 8.24
C SER A 87 -2.94 -17.84 8.00
N LYS A 88 -3.71 -17.55 6.94
CA LYS A 88 -4.93 -18.32 6.58
C LYS A 88 -4.67 -19.84 6.51
N GLY A 89 -3.46 -20.27 6.13
CA GLY A 89 -3.06 -21.68 6.08
C GLY A 89 -2.70 -22.32 7.45
N SER A 90 -2.37 -21.52 8.46
CA SER A 90 -1.97 -22.01 9.79
C SER A 90 -3.12 -22.65 10.57
N TYR A 91 -4.35 -22.17 10.34
CA TYR A 91 -5.55 -22.71 10.99
C TYR A 91 -5.98 -24.06 10.41
N GLY A 92 -5.84 -24.26 9.09
CA GLY A 92 -6.17 -25.53 8.43
C GLY A 92 -5.29 -26.68 8.91
N ALA A 93 -3.99 -26.46 9.06
CA ALA A 93 -3.04 -27.47 9.54
C ALA A 93 -3.27 -27.88 11.01
N LYS A 94 -3.77 -26.97 11.86
CA LYS A 94 -4.08 -27.26 13.27
C LYS A 94 -5.46 -27.89 13.47
N GLN A 95 -6.41 -27.63 12.56
CA GLN A 95 -7.75 -28.21 12.61
C GLN A 95 -7.85 -29.56 11.90
N GLN A 96 -6.91 -29.90 11.01
CA GLN A 96 -6.80 -31.21 10.36
C GLN A 96 -6.19 -32.30 11.26
N GLN A 97 -5.64 -31.94 12.42
CA GLN A 97 -5.26 -32.92 13.44
C GLN A 97 -6.50 -33.31 14.23
N THR A 98 -7.20 -34.36 13.79
CA THR A 98 -8.17 -35.07 14.62
C THR A 98 -7.51 -35.56 15.91
N PRO A 99 -8.23 -35.63 17.05
CA PRO A 99 -7.68 -36.06 18.34
C PRO A 99 -6.87 -37.38 18.30
N ASP A 100 -7.18 -38.28 17.36
CA ASP A 100 -6.47 -39.54 17.12
C ASP A 100 -5.01 -39.37 16.66
N GLN A 101 -4.70 -38.31 15.90
CA GLN A 101 -3.36 -38.06 15.35
C GLN A 101 -2.37 -37.52 16.40
N LEU A 102 -2.88 -36.94 17.50
CA LEU A 102 -2.06 -36.43 18.61
C LEU A 102 -1.68 -37.52 19.62
N GLN A 103 -2.43 -38.62 19.71
CA GLN A 103 -2.11 -39.76 20.59
C GLN A 103 -1.00 -40.65 20.03
N ASN A 104 -0.94 -40.82 18.70
CA ASN A 104 0.05 -41.70 18.05
C ASN A 104 1.46 -41.08 18.00
N LYS A 105 1.59 -39.75 18.14
CA LYS A 105 2.89 -39.05 18.16
C LYS A 105 3.61 -39.07 19.52
N LYS A 106 2.97 -39.62 20.56
CA LYS A 106 3.48 -39.71 21.95
C LYS A 106 3.86 -41.14 22.37
N LYS A 107 3.74 -42.12 21.46
CA LYS A 107 4.33 -43.46 21.60
C LYS A 107 5.60 -43.55 20.77
#